data_AF-A0A364RBP2-F1
#
_entry.id   AF-A0A364RBP2-F1
#
_cell.length_a   1.000
_cell.length_b   1.000
_cell.length_c   1.000
_cell.angle_alpha   90.00
_cell.angle_beta   90.00
_cell.angle_gamma   90.00
#
_symmetry.space_group_name_H-M   'P 1'
#
loop_
_entity.id
_entity.type
_entity.pdbx_description
1 polymer ?
#
loop_
_entity_poly.entity_id
_entity_poly.type
_entity_poly.pdbx_seq_one_letter_code
_entity_poly.pdbx_strand_id
1 'polypeptide(L)'
;MENFNLWFGGLIGFGYIYYMIAGRFSLKPKDQPFNNLFENSFFVKNLGLTVSIAIIGLWRISDDTRETLYFAPIIFLVTLRIADLISLFINDRHVIIATRWDNPPKGKKGINWIDRVLSFLIIFIPMISCGLIMNKLNFGVFIK
;
A
#
# COMPACT_ATOMS: atom_id res chain seq x y z
N MET A 1 -4.74 -28.90 -3.39
CA MET A 1 -4.98 -27.70 -4.22
C MET A 1 -5.78 -26.61 -3.47
N GLU A 2 -6.63 -26.95 -2.50
CA GLU A 2 -7.37 -25.97 -1.68
C GLU A 2 -6.49 -24.91 -1.00
N ASN A 3 -5.35 -25.31 -0.42
CA ASN A 3 -4.43 -24.38 0.24
C ASN A 3 -3.79 -23.35 -0.70
N PHE A 4 -3.71 -23.61 -2.02
CA PHE A 4 -3.09 -22.68 -2.96
C PHE A 4 -4.03 -21.50 -3.28
N ASN A 5 -5.33 -21.77 -3.41
CA ASN A 5 -6.34 -20.74 -3.64
C ASN A 5 -6.48 -19.80 -2.43
N LEU A 6 -6.27 -20.33 -1.22
CA LEU A 6 -6.38 -19.58 0.04
C LEU A 6 -5.33 -18.46 0.22
N TRP A 7 -4.17 -18.59 -0.42
CA TRP A 7 -3.09 -17.59 -0.33
C TRP A 7 -3.03 -16.65 -1.53
N PHE A 8 -3.85 -16.89 -2.55
CA PHE A 8 -3.81 -16.12 -3.79
C PHE A 8 -4.15 -14.64 -3.57
N GLY A 9 -5.13 -14.34 -2.69
CA GLY A 9 -5.45 -12.97 -2.31
C GLY A 9 -4.34 -12.25 -1.57
N GLY A 10 -3.61 -12.98 -0.71
CA GLY A 10 -2.43 -12.43 -0.03
C GLY A 10 -1.30 -12.13 -1.01
N LEU A 11 -1.06 -13.02 -1.97
CA LEU A 11 -0.07 -12.83 -3.03
C LEU A 11 -0.41 -11.62 -3.91
N ILE A 12 -1.67 -11.44 -4.30
CA ILE A 12 -2.10 -10.27 -5.09
C ILE A 12 -2.01 -8.99 -4.26
N GLY A 13 -2.60 -8.99 -3.06
CA GLY A 13 -2.71 -7.81 -2.22
C GLY A 13 -1.34 -7.30 -1.75
N PHE A 14 -0.57 -8.16 -1.08
CA PHE A 14 0.75 -7.79 -0.59
C PHE A 14 1.80 -7.78 -1.70
N GLY A 15 1.68 -8.62 -2.72
CA GLY A 15 2.59 -8.59 -3.87
C GLY A 15 2.51 -7.26 -4.62
N TYR A 16 1.32 -6.66 -4.74
CA TYR A 16 1.18 -5.32 -5.30
C TYR A 16 1.90 -4.26 -4.45
N ILE A 17 1.68 -4.25 -3.13
CA ILE A 17 2.33 -3.28 -2.22
C ILE A 17 3.85 -3.46 -2.26
N TYR A 18 4.31 -4.71 -2.18
CA TYR A 18 5.72 -5.06 -2.29
C TYR A 18 6.31 -4.59 -3.62
N TYR A 19 5.64 -4.86 -4.75
CA TYR A 19 6.06 -4.40 -6.07
C TYR A 19 6.19 -2.87 -6.13
N MET A 20 5.25 -2.13 -5.53
CA MET A 20 5.29 -0.67 -5.53
C MET A 20 6.47 -0.12 -4.73
N ILE A 21 6.73 -0.69 -3.55
CA ILE A 21 7.75 -0.18 -2.61
C ILE A 21 9.15 -0.70 -2.95
N ALA A 22 9.29 -2.00 -3.19
CA ALA A 22 10.59 -2.60 -3.47
C ALA A 22 11.02 -2.35 -4.93
N GLY A 23 10.06 -2.18 -5.84
CA GLY A 23 10.29 -1.77 -7.21
C GLY A 23 11.20 -2.69 -8.02
N ARG A 24 11.50 -2.27 -9.26
CA ARG A 24 12.65 -2.82 -9.99
C ARG A 24 13.86 -2.62 -9.08
N PHE A 25 14.74 -3.61 -8.95
CA PHE A 25 16.02 -3.56 -8.24
C PHE A 25 16.98 -2.49 -8.82
N SER A 26 16.51 -1.24 -8.94
CA SER A 26 17.21 -0.07 -9.41
C SER A 26 17.71 0.67 -8.18
N LEU A 27 19.00 0.99 -8.20
CA LEU A 27 19.65 1.79 -7.16
C LEU A 27 19.25 3.27 -7.22
N LYS A 28 18.46 3.67 -8.22
CA LYS A 28 17.97 5.04 -8.39
C LYS A 28 16.55 5.14 -7.82
N PRO A 29 16.34 5.93 -6.74
CA PRO A 29 15.03 6.08 -6.11
C PRO A 29 13.95 6.50 -7.11
N LYS A 30 14.25 7.41 -8.03
CA LYS A 30 13.30 7.94 -9.03
C LYS A 30 12.69 6.88 -9.96
N ASP A 31 13.36 5.74 -10.15
CA ASP A 31 12.88 4.68 -11.03
C ASP A 31 11.96 3.68 -10.30
N GLN A 32 11.75 3.86 -8.99
CA GLN A 32 10.85 3.03 -8.22
C GLN A 32 9.39 3.30 -8.61
N PRO A 33 8.56 2.25 -8.80
CA PRO A 33 7.17 2.39 -9.21
C PRO A 33 6.34 3.29 -8.29
N PHE A 34 6.65 3.35 -6.99
CA PHE A 34 5.95 4.24 -6.07
C PHE A 34 6.08 5.72 -6.46
N ASN A 35 7.24 6.17 -6.98
CA ASN A 35 7.42 7.58 -7.34
C ASN A 35 6.52 7.98 -8.51
N ASN A 36 6.23 7.04 -9.41
CA ASN A 36 5.31 7.27 -10.51
C ASN A 36 3.86 7.44 -10.01
N LEU A 37 3.51 6.97 -8.80
CA LEU A 37 2.17 7.17 -8.24
C LEU A 37 1.86 8.63 -7.88
N PHE A 38 2.86 9.51 -7.85
CA PHE A 38 2.63 10.95 -7.73
C PHE A 38 2.14 11.58 -9.04
N GLU A 39 2.41 10.95 -10.19
CA GLU A 39 1.85 11.36 -11.47
C GLU A 39 0.37 10.97 -11.58
N ASN A 40 -0.50 11.94 -11.85
CA ASN A 40 -1.95 11.71 -11.91
C ASN A 40 -2.35 10.61 -12.91
N SER A 41 -1.70 10.55 -14.07
CA SER A 41 -2.02 9.56 -15.12
C SER A 41 -1.71 8.13 -14.67
N PHE A 42 -0.58 7.92 -13.99
CA PHE A 42 -0.18 6.63 -13.47
C PHE A 42 -1.00 6.25 -12.23
N PHE A 43 -1.31 7.22 -11.36
CA PHE A 43 -2.19 7.03 -10.21
C PHE A 43 -3.58 6.55 -10.63
N VAL A 44 -4.23 7.22 -11.59
CA VAL A 44 -5.59 6.86 -12.05
C VAL A 44 -5.63 5.46 -12.65
N LYS A 45 -4.60 5.05 -13.42
CA LYS A 45 -4.49 3.68 -13.94
C LYS A 45 -4.41 2.65 -12.83
N ASN A 46 -3.57 2.90 -11.82
CA ASN A 46 -3.45 2.02 -10.66
C ASN A 46 -4.70 2.03 -9.80
N LEU A 47 -5.40 3.17 -9.69
CA LEU A 47 -6.69 3.24 -9.00
C LEU A 47 -7.72 2.35 -9.71
N GLY A 48 -7.84 2.42 -11.04
CA GLY A 48 -8.72 1.53 -11.81
C GLY A 48 -8.39 0.04 -11.63
N LEU A 49 -7.09 -0.31 -11.65
CA LEU A 49 -6.62 -1.68 -11.38
C LEU A 49 -7.01 -2.14 -9.97
N THR A 50 -6.67 -1.36 -8.95
CA THR A 50 -6.90 -1.72 -7.54
C THR A 50 -8.38 -1.75 -7.17
N VAL A 51 -9.21 -0.89 -7.77
CA VAL A 51 -10.67 -0.98 -7.68
C VAL A 51 -11.18 -2.29 -8.28
N SER A 52 -10.67 -2.69 -9.44
CA SER A 52 -11.05 -3.96 -10.09
C SER A 52 -10.69 -5.17 -9.20
N ILE A 53 -9.49 -5.15 -8.61
CA ILE A 53 -9.02 -6.17 -7.65
C ILE A 53 -9.91 -6.19 -6.41
N ALA A 54 -10.29 -5.03 -5.87
CA ALA A 54 -11.18 -4.93 -4.71
C ALA A 54 -12.59 -5.47 -5.02
N ILE A 55 -13.13 -5.24 -6.23
CA ILE A 55 -14.41 -5.82 -6.67
C ILE A 55 -14.34 -7.36 -6.70
N ILE A 56 -13.24 -7.92 -7.20
CA ILE A 56 -13.00 -9.37 -7.16
C ILE A 56 -12.97 -9.87 -5.71
N GLY A 57 -12.29 -9.13 -4.82
CA GLY A 57 -12.27 -9.41 -3.38
C GLY A 57 -13.67 -9.43 -2.76
N LEU A 58 -14.51 -8.43 -3.06
CA LEU A 58 -15.90 -8.39 -2.60
C LEU A 58 -16.71 -9.59 -3.05
N TRP A 59 -16.52 -10.03 -4.29
CA TRP A 59 -17.24 -11.19 -4.82
C TRP A 59 -16.82 -12.51 -4.14
N ARG A 60 -15.55 -12.63 -3.75
CA ARG A 60 -14.99 -13.85 -3.13
C ARG A 60 -15.07 -13.88 -1.61
N ILE A 61 -15.37 -12.75 -0.97
CA ILE A 61 -15.36 -12.62 0.50
C ILE A 61 -16.38 -13.52 1.20
N SER A 62 -17.44 -13.93 0.50
CA SER A 62 -18.43 -14.89 1.01
C SER A 62 -17.87 -16.29 1.20
N ASP A 63 -16.84 -16.63 0.43
CA ASP A 63 -16.25 -17.97 0.42
C ASP A 63 -15.15 -18.08 1.48
N ASP A 64 -14.36 -17.02 1.67
CA ASP A 64 -13.32 -16.94 2.70
C ASP A 64 -13.02 -15.49 3.11
N THR A 65 -12.94 -15.23 4.41
CA THR A 65 -12.65 -13.89 4.94
C THR A 65 -11.21 -13.42 4.69
N ARG A 66 -10.28 -14.32 4.35
CA ARG A 66 -8.92 -14.00 3.91
C ARG A 66 -8.89 -13.28 2.56
N GLU A 67 -9.97 -13.36 1.79
CA GLU A 67 -10.15 -12.60 0.54
C GLU A 67 -10.23 -11.07 0.80
N THR A 68 -10.31 -10.65 2.07
CA THR A 68 -10.10 -9.25 2.47
C THR A 68 -8.74 -8.69 2.05
N LEU A 69 -7.73 -9.53 1.80
CA LEU A 69 -6.41 -9.09 1.37
C LEU A 69 -6.42 -8.43 -0.03
N TYR A 70 -7.46 -8.67 -0.85
CA TYR A 70 -7.65 -7.96 -2.12
C TYR A 70 -7.94 -6.46 -1.94
N PHE A 71 -8.31 -6.01 -0.74
CA PHE A 71 -8.47 -4.59 -0.43
C PHE A 71 -7.15 -3.87 -0.12
N ALA A 72 -6.08 -4.62 0.15
CA ALA A 72 -4.79 -4.03 0.53
C ALA A 72 -4.27 -3.02 -0.53
N PRO A 73 -4.32 -3.28 -1.85
CA PRO A 73 -3.86 -2.34 -2.87
C PRO A 73 -4.60 -1.00 -2.90
N ILE A 74 -5.93 -1.01 -2.76
CA ILE A 74 -6.72 0.22 -2.78
C ILE A 74 -6.52 1.02 -1.49
N ILE A 75 -6.46 0.34 -0.34
CA ILE A 75 -6.16 0.99 0.95
C ILE A 75 -4.75 1.60 0.93
N PHE A 76 -3.79 0.91 0.31
CA PHE A 76 -2.44 1.43 0.09
C PHE A 76 -2.45 2.71 -0.74
N LEU A 77 -3.15 2.76 -1.88
CA LEU A 77 -3.21 3.97 -2.71
C LEU A 77 -3.84 5.16 -1.99
N VAL A 78 -4.93 4.91 -1.25
CA VAL A 78 -5.59 5.95 -0.44
C VAL A 78 -4.66 6.45 0.66
N THR A 79 -4.01 5.55 1.38
CA THR A 79 -3.07 5.90 2.45
C THR A 79 -1.86 6.67 1.91
N LEU A 80 -1.31 6.24 0.78
CA LEU A 80 -0.22 6.92 0.09
C LEU A 80 -0.62 8.35 -0.28
N ARG A 81 -1.82 8.55 -0.84
CA ARG A 81 -2.28 9.90 -1.21
C ARG A 81 -2.45 10.80 0.00
N ILE A 82 -2.99 10.28 1.11
CA ILE A 82 -3.12 11.03 2.36
C ILE A 82 -1.73 11.41 2.90
N ALA A 83 -0.80 10.45 2.95
CA ALA A 83 0.57 10.69 3.39
C ALA A 83 1.31 11.70 2.50
N ASP A 84 1.08 11.65 1.19
CA ASP A 84 1.64 12.61 0.23
C ASP A 84 1.12 14.02 0.49
N LEU A 85 -0.19 14.19 0.71
CA LEU A 85 -0.78 15.48 1.06
C LEU A 85 -0.20 16.04 2.37
N ILE A 86 0.00 15.18 3.38
CA ILE A 86 0.65 15.57 4.64
C ILE A 86 2.09 16.01 4.39
N SER A 87 2.84 15.26 3.56
CA SER A 87 4.22 15.61 3.22
C SER A 87 4.32 16.93 2.45
N LEU A 88 3.44 17.15 1.48
CA LEU A 88 3.36 18.40 0.73
C LEU A 88 3.05 19.58 1.65
N PHE A 89 2.14 19.40 2.61
CA PHE A 89 1.78 20.45 3.56
C PHE A 89 2.92 20.81 4.53
N ILE A 90 3.66 19.82 5.04
CA ILE A 90 4.67 20.06 6.08
C ILE A 90 6.06 20.33 5.50
N ASN A 91 6.43 19.62 4.43
CA ASN A 91 7.79 19.62 3.88
C ASN A 91 7.89 20.25 2.48
N ASP A 92 6.78 20.71 1.89
CA ASP A 92 6.71 21.27 0.53
C ASP A 92 7.27 20.31 -0.55
N ARG A 93 7.03 19.01 -0.35
CA ARG A 93 7.48 17.93 -1.25
C ARG A 93 6.68 16.64 -1.07
N HIS A 94 6.74 15.78 -2.07
CA HIS A 94 6.19 14.42 -1.98
C HIS A 94 6.85 13.58 -0.89
N VAL A 95 6.08 12.62 -0.36
CA VAL A 95 6.56 11.71 0.68
C VAL A 95 7.71 10.84 0.16
N ILE A 96 8.79 10.73 0.95
CA ILE A 96 9.91 9.87 0.60
C ILE A 96 9.77 8.53 1.30
N ILE A 97 9.54 7.48 0.52
CA ILE A 97 9.65 6.08 0.96
C ILE A 97 11.02 5.59 0.53
N ALA A 98 11.86 5.20 1.50
CA ALA A 98 13.18 4.67 1.22
C ALA A 98 13.42 3.40 2.04
N THR A 99 13.92 2.38 1.36
CA THR A 99 14.38 1.14 1.95
C THR A 99 15.86 1.24 2.32
N ARG A 100 16.38 0.26 3.08
CA ARG A 100 17.80 0.21 3.52
C ARG A 100 18.79 0.25 2.34
N TRP A 101 18.35 -0.14 1.15
CA TRP A 101 19.17 -0.24 -0.06
C TRP A 101 19.09 1.02 -0.94
N ASP A 102 18.26 1.98 -0.57
CA ASP A 102 18.12 3.23 -1.32
C ASP A 102 19.19 4.24 -0.93
N ASN A 103 19.52 5.14 -1.86
CA ASN A 103 20.38 6.29 -1.61
C ASN A 103 19.53 7.56 -1.53
N PRO A 104 18.81 7.79 -0.41
CA PRO A 104 17.93 8.93 -0.29
C PRO A 104 18.70 10.25 -0.25
N PRO A 105 18.04 11.38 -0.53
CA PRO A 105 18.65 12.70 -0.39
C PRO A 105 19.23 12.89 1.02
N LYS A 106 20.39 13.54 1.12
CA LYS A 106 21.06 13.82 2.40
C LYS A 106 20.97 15.31 2.75
N GLY A 107 21.11 15.65 4.03
CA GLY A 107 21.10 17.04 4.52
C GLY A 107 19.70 17.59 4.80
N LYS A 108 19.50 18.90 4.70
CA LYS A 108 18.23 19.59 5.04
C LYS A 108 17.01 19.15 4.21
N LYS A 109 17.23 18.54 3.04
CA LYS A 109 16.20 17.96 2.17
C LYS A 109 16.17 16.42 2.26
N GLY A 110 16.79 15.84 3.28
CA GLY A 110 16.86 14.39 3.46
C GLY A 110 15.58 13.79 4.05
N ILE A 111 15.61 12.50 4.38
CA ILE A 111 14.49 11.82 5.05
C ILE A 111 14.34 12.40 6.46
N ASN A 112 13.20 13.03 6.71
CA ASN A 112 12.85 13.53 8.03
C ASN A 112 12.14 12.44 8.84
N TRP A 113 11.99 12.66 10.15
CA TRP A 113 11.26 11.71 11.01
C TRP A 113 9.80 11.51 10.53
N ILE A 114 9.20 12.56 9.97
CA ILE A 114 7.84 12.53 9.38
C ILE A 114 7.78 11.53 8.23
N ASP A 115 8.74 11.54 7.32
CA ASP A 115 8.78 10.59 6.19
C ASP A 115 8.87 9.15 6.69
N ARG A 116 9.60 8.90 7.79
CA ARG A 116 9.69 7.55 8.39
C ARG A 116 8.35 7.10 8.96
N VAL A 117 7.66 7.99 9.67
CA VAL A 117 6.33 7.71 10.23
C VAL A 117 5.33 7.48 9.10
N LEU A 118 5.30 8.36 8.09
CA LEU A 118 4.41 8.22 6.95
C LEU A 118 4.70 6.94 6.16
N SER A 119 5.97 6.62 5.89
CA SER A 119 6.35 5.36 5.23
C SER A 119 5.90 4.13 6.01
N PHE A 120 6.06 4.16 7.34
CA PHE A 120 5.54 3.10 8.21
C PHE A 120 4.02 2.98 8.08
N LEU A 121 3.29 4.09 8.19
CA LEU A 121 1.83 4.11 8.07
C LEU A 121 1.33 3.60 6.72
N ILE A 122 2.00 3.97 5.61
CA ILE A 122 1.66 3.52 4.24
C ILE A 122 1.70 1.99 4.11
N ILE A 123 2.62 1.32 4.82
CA ILE A 123 2.74 -0.14 4.80
C ILE A 123 1.77 -0.78 5.80
N PHE A 124 1.68 -0.20 7.00
CA PHE A 124 1.00 -0.83 8.13
C PHE A 124 -0.52 -0.66 8.09
N ILE A 125 -1.03 0.47 7.59
CA ILE A 125 -2.49 0.73 7.50
C ILE A 125 -3.19 -0.31 6.61
N PRO A 126 -2.73 -0.61 5.38
CA PRO A 126 -3.34 -1.66 4.56
C PRO A 126 -3.42 -3.01 5.28
N MET A 127 -2.35 -3.39 6.00
CA MET A 127 -2.29 -4.65 6.76
C MET A 127 -3.31 -4.66 7.90
N ILE A 128 -3.31 -3.62 8.75
CA ILE A 128 -4.24 -3.50 9.87
C ILE A 128 -5.67 -3.46 9.37
N SER A 129 -5.97 -2.63 8.36
CA SER A 129 -7.32 -2.48 7.83
C SER A 129 -7.87 -3.80 7.29
N CYS A 130 -7.10 -4.55 6.51
CA CYS A 130 -7.54 -5.87 6.05
C CYS A 130 -7.76 -6.83 7.23
N GLY A 131 -6.86 -6.84 8.21
CA GLY A 131 -7.00 -7.65 9.42
C GLY A 131 -8.24 -7.31 10.26
N LEU A 132 -8.58 -6.02 10.37
CA LEU A 132 -9.78 -5.55 11.08
C LEU A 132 -11.06 -5.94 10.32
N ILE A 133 -11.08 -5.81 8.99
CA ILE A 133 -12.22 -6.24 8.17
C ILE A 133 -12.40 -7.76 8.31
N MET A 134 -11.31 -8.53 8.21
CA MET A 134 -11.33 -9.98 8.39
C MET A 134 -11.86 -10.39 9.77
N ASN A 135 -11.37 -9.75 10.83
CA ASN A 135 -11.83 -10.00 12.20
C ASN A 135 -13.33 -9.70 12.35
N LYS A 136 -13.79 -8.56 11.82
CA LYS A 136 -15.21 -8.21 11.84
C LYS A 136 -16.08 -9.24 11.12
N LEU A 137 -15.62 -9.77 9.99
CA LEU A 137 -16.38 -10.77 9.24
C LEU A 137 -16.40 -12.15 9.92
N ASN A 138 -15.31 -12.53 10.58
CA ASN A 138 -15.22 -13.81 11.30
C ASN A 138 -15.98 -13.80 12.64
N PHE A 139 -15.96 -12.68 13.37
CA PHE A 139 -16.39 -12.64 14.77
C PHE A 139 -17.47 -11.60 15.07
N GLY A 140 -17.82 -10.73 14.12
CA GLY A 140 -18.85 -9.69 14.31
C GLY A 140 -18.47 -8.57 15.28
N VAL A 141 -17.23 -8.52 15.78
CA VAL A 141 -16.79 -7.62 16.87
C VAL A 141 -15.61 -6.76 16.41
N PHE A 142 -15.70 -5.44 16.60
CA PHE A 142 -14.51 -4.58 16.70
C PHE A 142 -13.99 -4.68 18.13
N ILE A 143 -12.67 -4.77 18.30
CA ILE A 143 -12.02 -4.61 19.62
C ILE A 143 -12.72 -3.45 20.33
N LYS A 144 -13.44 -3.78 21.41
CA LYS A 144 -14.16 -2.81 22.25
C LYS A 144 -13.16 -1.96 23.02
#